data_AF-A0A3Q1GU30-F1
#
_entry.id   AF-A0A3Q1GU30-F1
#
_cell.length_a   1.000
_cell.length_b   1.000
_cell.length_c   1.000
_cell.angle_alpha   90.00
_cell.angle_beta   90.00
_cell.angle_gamma   90.00
#
_symmetry.space_group_name_H-M   'P 1'
#
loop_
_entity.id
_entity.type
_entity.pdbx_description
1 polymer ?
#
loop_
_entity_poly.entity_id
_entity_poly.type
_entity_poly.pdbx_seq_one_letter_code
_entity_poly.pdbx_strand_id
1 'polypeptide(L)'
;KPQSGTSETRSSFFGARGASMLRNSTMSGFGGTEKIKDTRPLHDKSFVQQCIRQLQEFLTEQGYPGTLSSKTLQSPSTKEFVKMFEFIYQQLDPTFEMPKSKVEEEIPALLKALRYPFVLSKSSMYSVGAPHTWPQALAALIWLIDSVKDLLSSDFCKDGGSMEEGAEYNKLFLDHTAETYSKFMQGQDTFEEEDEAFLTKLNNLPSPPGQDRLMSKRMEKDKLQADLKKLQSYRSSLETFQASLEKKRNEVQHLLQKQKFTPADLERITREKRELQQTISSLSKSLEDAEQHKWNEEMAFAKVKEKVTSLKLAEYHKLARKLKLIPPLAENACCHDFEIRPSECGPGSMVQQKTQVLTAHDQVFEFVLFDGYVSMNKTIFQSNTPYHLVLQETNEERRTVANNLVSVFSTAADHLSITEVTLLQLLHTFLAS
;
A
#
# COMPACT_ATOMS: atom_id res chain seq x y z
N LYS A 1 -77.67 53.28 -52.04
CA LYS A 1 -78.26 52.27 -51.12
C LYS A 1 -77.09 51.70 -50.29
N PRO A 2 -77.22 51.68 -48.96
CA PRO A 2 -76.19 52.08 -47.97
C PRO A 2 -75.39 50.88 -47.43
N GLN A 3 -74.28 51.01 -46.70
CA GLN A 3 -74.08 51.53 -45.33
C GLN A 3 -72.69 52.20 -45.24
N SER A 4 -72.48 53.46 -44.82
CA SER A 4 -72.77 54.22 -43.57
C SER A 4 -71.85 53.89 -42.39
N GLY A 5 -71.03 54.89 -42.01
CA GLY A 5 -70.26 54.99 -40.75
C GLY A 5 -68.80 55.42 -40.96
N THR A 6 -68.51 56.64 -41.43
CA THR A 6 -68.06 57.81 -40.61
C THR A 6 -66.89 57.50 -39.66
N SER A 7 -65.74 58.18 -39.63
CA SER A 7 -65.26 59.40 -40.29
C SER A 7 -63.79 59.59 -39.88
N GLU A 8 -62.95 59.96 -40.85
CA GLU A 8 -61.86 60.97 -40.85
C GLU A 8 -61.10 61.21 -39.52
N THR A 9 -59.76 61.25 -39.45
CA THR A 9 -58.93 62.17 -40.24
C THR A 9 -57.45 61.77 -40.18
N ARG A 10 -56.78 61.95 -41.32
CA ARG A 10 -55.34 61.80 -41.61
C ARG A 10 -54.49 62.89 -40.95
N SER A 11 -53.32 62.54 -40.40
CA SER A 11 -52.07 63.26 -40.69
C SER A 11 -50.82 62.38 -40.46
N SER A 12 -50.10 62.19 -41.56
CA SER A 12 -48.77 61.63 -41.85
C SER A 12 -47.60 62.20 -41.00
N PHE A 13 -46.61 61.37 -40.58
CA PHE A 13 -45.27 61.14 -41.22
C PHE A 13 -44.26 62.26 -40.89
N PHE A 14 -43.15 62.09 -40.16
CA PHE A 14 -41.96 61.23 -40.31
C PHE A 14 -41.30 60.94 -38.93
N GLY A 15 -40.74 59.76 -38.64
CA GLY A 15 -39.28 59.44 -38.70
C GLY A 15 -38.57 59.75 -37.35
N ALA A 16 -37.74 58.93 -36.70
CA ALA A 16 -36.87 57.84 -37.14
C ALA A 16 -36.51 56.92 -35.95
N ARG A 17 -36.05 55.70 -36.27
CA ARG A 17 -35.44 54.75 -35.34
C ARG A 17 -34.06 55.25 -34.90
N GLY A 18 -33.77 55.17 -33.60
CA GLY A 18 -32.44 55.36 -33.05
C GLY A 18 -32.34 54.70 -31.68
N ALA A 19 -31.70 53.54 -31.63
CA ALA A 19 -31.30 52.88 -30.40
C ALA A 19 -30.15 53.67 -29.74
N SER A 20 -30.19 53.86 -28.43
CA SER A 20 -29.04 53.74 -27.52
C SER A 20 -29.40 54.16 -26.09
N MET A 21 -29.35 53.18 -25.19
CA MET A 21 -28.77 53.21 -23.84
C MET A 21 -28.68 54.55 -23.08
N LEU A 22 -29.33 54.55 -21.91
CA LEU A 22 -28.81 54.89 -20.58
C LEU A 22 -27.98 56.18 -20.41
N ARG A 23 -28.50 57.06 -19.54
CA ARG A 23 -27.74 57.77 -18.49
C ARG A 23 -28.71 58.06 -17.34
N ASN A 24 -28.82 57.11 -16.42
CA ASN A 24 -28.12 57.08 -15.13
C ASN A 24 -28.57 58.22 -14.20
N SER A 25 -29.56 57.87 -13.38
CA SER A 25 -30.00 58.60 -12.20
C SER A 25 -28.88 58.67 -11.17
N THR A 26 -28.40 59.88 -10.89
CA THR A 26 -27.66 60.17 -9.67
C THR A 26 -28.45 61.21 -8.88
N MET A 27 -29.04 60.74 -7.79
CA MET A 27 -29.55 61.54 -6.68
C MET A 27 -28.57 62.63 -6.27
N SER A 28 -29.05 63.86 -6.14
CA SER A 28 -28.71 64.81 -5.06
C SER A 28 -29.48 66.12 -5.28
N GLY A 29 -30.30 66.52 -4.30
CA GLY A 29 -31.08 67.76 -4.39
C GLY A 29 -32.07 67.95 -3.25
N PHE A 30 -31.60 67.83 -2.01
CA PHE A 30 -32.31 68.28 -0.81
C PHE A 30 -32.43 69.82 -0.88
N GLY A 31 -33.63 70.39 -0.77
CA GLY A 31 -33.77 71.86 -0.60
C GLY A 31 -34.89 72.59 -1.34
N GLY A 32 -35.96 71.91 -1.77
CA GLY A 32 -37.21 72.58 -2.11
C GLY A 32 -38.13 72.60 -0.89
N THR A 33 -38.44 73.77 -0.32
CA THR A 33 -39.61 73.92 0.56
C THR A 33 -40.86 73.81 -0.30
N GLU A 34 -41.20 72.59 -0.72
CA GLU A 34 -42.54 72.30 -1.22
C GLU A 34 -43.51 72.72 -0.12
N LYS A 35 -44.38 73.69 -0.42
CA LYS A 35 -45.41 74.14 0.51
C LYS A 35 -46.30 72.93 0.79
N ILE A 36 -46.08 72.26 1.91
CA ILE A 36 -46.87 71.11 2.36
C ILE A 36 -48.33 71.55 2.34
N LYS A 37 -49.13 70.94 1.46
CA LYS A 37 -50.55 71.22 1.36
C LYS A 37 -51.23 70.60 2.58
N ASP A 38 -52.01 71.39 3.31
CA ASP A 38 -52.81 70.89 4.43
C ASP A 38 -53.80 69.84 3.92
N THR A 39 -53.67 68.61 4.42
CA THR A 39 -54.49 67.46 4.05
C THR A 39 -55.80 67.43 4.82
N ARG A 40 -55.94 68.24 5.88
CA ARG A 40 -57.15 68.30 6.68
C ARG A 40 -58.28 68.95 5.86
N PRO A 41 -59.50 68.40 5.85
CA PRO A 41 -60.61 68.93 5.08
C PRO A 41 -61.23 70.16 5.76
N LEU A 42 -60.47 71.26 5.84
CA LEU A 42 -60.85 72.50 6.56
C LEU A 42 -62.08 73.22 5.97
N HIS A 43 -62.47 72.89 4.73
CA HIS A 43 -63.67 73.43 4.09
C HIS A 43 -64.89 72.53 4.24
N ASP A 44 -64.72 71.30 4.75
CA ASP A 44 -65.84 70.42 5.03
C ASP A 44 -66.51 70.79 6.36
N LYS A 45 -67.82 71.06 6.30
CA LYS A 45 -68.60 71.45 7.47
C LYS A 45 -68.66 70.33 8.51
N SER A 46 -68.75 69.07 8.11
CA SER A 46 -68.77 67.94 9.05
C SER A 46 -67.48 67.85 9.85
N PHE A 47 -66.33 67.96 9.17
CA PHE A 47 -65.02 67.96 9.82
C PHE A 47 -64.86 69.12 10.80
N VAL A 48 -65.21 70.35 10.40
CA VAL A 48 -65.13 71.52 11.29
C VAL A 48 -66.02 71.33 12.53
N GLN A 49 -67.24 70.80 12.37
CA GLN A 49 -68.10 70.48 13.52
C GLN A 49 -67.51 69.40 14.44
N GLN A 50 -66.80 68.42 13.87
CA GLN A 50 -66.10 67.41 14.66
C GLN A 50 -64.96 68.03 15.48
N CYS A 51 -64.15 68.89 14.88
CA CYS A 51 -63.10 69.63 15.60
C CYS A 51 -63.70 70.51 16.71
N ILE A 52 -64.82 71.19 16.48
CA ILE A 52 -65.51 71.97 17.53
C ILE A 52 -65.90 71.08 18.71
N ARG A 53 -66.45 69.87 18.45
CA ARG A 53 -66.80 68.92 19.51
C ARG A 53 -65.57 68.46 20.30
N GLN A 54 -64.47 68.12 19.62
CA GLN A 54 -63.22 67.70 20.27
C GLN A 54 -62.63 68.81 21.15
N LEU A 55 -62.63 70.05 20.66
CA LEU A 55 -62.20 71.21 21.45
C LEU A 55 -63.08 71.38 22.69
N GLN A 56 -64.40 71.28 22.53
CA GLN A 56 -65.34 71.43 23.64
C GLN A 56 -65.16 70.34 24.70
N GLU A 57 -65.03 69.08 24.28
CA GLU A 57 -64.81 67.92 25.14
C GLU A 57 -63.53 68.11 25.96
N PHE A 58 -62.41 68.40 25.31
CA PHE A 58 -61.13 68.62 25.98
C PHE A 58 -61.17 69.77 26.99
N LEU A 59 -61.72 70.93 26.60
CA LEU A 59 -61.84 72.08 27.51
C LEU A 59 -62.74 71.76 28.72
N THR A 60 -63.77 70.93 28.55
CA THR A 60 -64.66 70.52 29.64
C THR A 60 -63.96 69.54 30.58
N GLU A 61 -63.27 68.53 30.03
CA GLU A 61 -62.54 67.51 30.81
C GLU A 61 -61.42 68.11 31.66
N GLN A 62 -60.67 69.07 31.12
CA GLN A 62 -59.55 69.71 31.82
C GLN A 62 -59.98 70.88 32.74
N GLY A 63 -61.29 71.17 32.83
CA GLY A 63 -61.82 72.17 33.76
C GLY A 63 -61.60 73.63 33.33
N TYR A 64 -61.80 73.95 32.05
CA TYR A 64 -61.65 75.32 31.53
C TYR A 64 -62.56 76.33 32.27
N PRO A 65 -62.02 77.44 32.80
CA PRO A 65 -62.79 78.38 33.61
C PRO A 65 -63.72 79.32 32.80
N GLY A 66 -63.61 79.34 31.47
CA GLY A 66 -64.42 80.20 30.60
C GLY A 66 -65.77 79.59 30.18
N THR A 67 -66.71 80.42 29.74
CA THR A 67 -68.04 79.97 29.30
C THR A 67 -67.98 79.26 27.95
N LEU A 68 -68.25 77.96 27.91
CA LEU A 68 -68.32 77.15 26.68
C LEU A 68 -69.77 77.10 26.15
N SER A 69 -70.14 78.05 25.28
CA SER A 69 -71.40 77.99 24.53
C SER A 69 -71.17 77.46 23.12
N SER A 70 -72.10 76.63 22.63
CA SER A 70 -72.09 76.14 21.24
C SER A 70 -72.05 77.29 20.23
N LYS A 71 -72.66 78.45 20.52
CA LYS A 71 -72.56 79.64 19.66
C LYS A 71 -71.17 80.26 19.66
N THR A 72 -70.49 80.31 20.80
CA THR A 72 -69.15 80.91 20.93
C THR A 72 -68.10 80.09 20.18
N LEU A 73 -68.22 78.76 20.20
CA LEU A 73 -67.26 77.86 19.52
C LEU A 73 -67.44 77.79 17.99
N GLN A 74 -68.56 78.29 17.45
CA GLN A 74 -68.77 78.40 15.99
C GLN A 74 -68.06 79.63 15.40
N SER A 75 -67.90 80.69 16.18
CA SER A 75 -67.27 81.94 15.77
C SER A 75 -66.72 82.71 16.98
N PRO A 76 -65.60 82.29 17.57
CA PRO A 76 -65.06 82.91 18.76
C PRO A 76 -64.45 84.29 18.45
N SER A 77 -64.52 85.20 19.42
CA SER A 77 -63.75 86.44 19.38
C SER A 77 -62.25 86.14 19.53
N THR A 78 -61.41 87.09 19.13
CA THR A 78 -59.96 87.00 19.37
C THR A 78 -59.64 86.80 20.85
N LYS A 79 -60.41 87.41 21.76
CA LYS A 79 -60.21 87.27 23.20
C LYS A 79 -60.54 85.86 23.69
N GLU A 80 -61.63 85.26 23.20
CA GLU A 80 -61.96 83.87 23.54
C GLU A 80 -60.93 82.90 22.97
N PHE A 81 -60.51 83.09 21.72
CA PHE A 81 -59.47 82.26 21.10
C PHE A 81 -58.16 82.28 21.89
N VAL A 82 -57.67 83.48 22.25
CA VAL A 82 -56.42 83.63 23.01
C VAL A 82 -56.53 82.90 24.35
N LYS A 83 -57.66 83.04 25.07
CA LYS A 83 -57.86 82.33 26.34
C LYS A 83 -57.93 80.80 26.18
N MET A 84 -58.54 80.31 25.10
CA MET A 84 -58.55 78.87 24.81
C MET A 84 -57.14 78.37 24.48
N PHE A 85 -56.40 79.10 23.65
CA PHE A 85 -55.01 78.77 23.31
C PHE A 85 -54.11 78.75 24.55
N GLU A 86 -54.17 79.80 25.37
CA GLU A 86 -53.41 79.92 26.62
C GLU A 86 -53.68 78.74 27.56
N PHE A 87 -54.96 78.41 27.78
CA PHE A 87 -55.34 77.28 28.64
C PHE A 87 -54.83 75.92 28.12
N ILE A 88 -54.89 75.68 26.81
CA ILE A 88 -54.38 74.44 26.22
C ILE A 88 -52.85 74.42 26.33
N TYR A 89 -52.18 75.55 26.10
CA TYR A 89 -50.73 75.64 26.19
C TYR A 89 -50.21 75.46 27.62
N GLN A 90 -50.96 75.90 28.64
CA GLN A 90 -50.64 75.68 30.05
C GLN A 90 -50.60 74.20 30.46
N GLN A 91 -51.18 73.31 29.65
CA GLN A 91 -51.04 71.86 29.84
C GLN A 91 -49.62 71.36 29.50
N LEU A 92 -48.88 72.10 28.66
CA LEU A 92 -47.48 71.83 28.33
C LEU A 92 -46.53 72.51 29.33
N ASP A 93 -46.84 73.75 29.70
CA ASP A 93 -46.06 74.56 30.64
C ASP A 93 -46.98 75.22 31.66
N PRO A 94 -47.10 74.65 32.87
CA PRO A 94 -47.97 75.19 33.92
C PRO A 94 -47.63 76.62 34.37
N THR A 95 -46.43 77.13 34.05
CA THR A 95 -45.98 78.48 34.43
C THR A 95 -46.18 79.52 33.33
N PHE A 96 -46.72 79.12 32.18
CA PHE A 96 -46.92 80.01 31.04
C PHE A 96 -48.08 80.99 31.24
N GLU A 97 -47.82 82.28 30.97
CA GLU A 97 -48.84 83.34 30.87
C GLU A 97 -48.75 84.02 29.51
N MET A 98 -49.90 84.25 28.86
CA MET A 98 -49.94 84.93 27.57
C MET A 98 -49.53 86.41 27.71
N PRO A 99 -48.60 86.93 26.88
CA PRO A 99 -48.21 88.34 26.93
C PRO A 99 -49.40 89.29 26.73
N LYS A 100 -49.42 90.39 27.50
CA LYS A 100 -50.51 91.39 27.47
C LYS A 100 -50.54 92.23 26.19
N SER A 101 -49.47 92.21 25.40
CA SER A 101 -49.36 92.92 24.12
C SER A 101 -48.81 92.00 23.04
N LYS A 102 -49.12 92.30 21.77
CA LYS A 102 -48.64 91.57 20.57
C LYS A 102 -49.00 90.08 20.52
N VAL A 103 -50.13 89.68 21.10
CA VAL A 103 -50.63 88.28 21.05
C VAL A 103 -50.74 87.73 19.62
N GLU A 104 -50.94 88.60 18.64
CA GLU A 104 -51.01 88.26 17.22
C GLU A 104 -49.67 87.85 16.59
N GLU A 105 -48.54 88.18 17.24
CA GLU A 105 -47.19 87.76 16.86
C GLU A 105 -46.77 86.51 17.66
N GLU A 106 -47.13 86.47 18.94
CA GLU A 106 -46.75 85.41 19.88
C GLU A 106 -47.38 84.05 19.54
N ILE A 107 -48.68 84.00 19.25
CA ILE A 107 -49.36 82.72 18.97
C ILE A 107 -48.75 82.00 17.74
N PRO A 108 -48.57 82.67 16.59
CA PRO A 108 -47.84 82.05 15.47
C PRO A 108 -46.41 81.65 15.80
N ALA A 109 -45.71 82.42 16.65
CA ALA A 109 -44.34 82.11 17.06
C ALA A 109 -44.27 80.84 17.94
N LEU A 110 -45.18 80.70 18.90
CA LEU A 110 -45.31 79.53 19.77
C LEU A 110 -45.65 78.27 18.95
N LEU A 111 -46.61 78.35 18.04
CA LEU A 111 -46.95 77.25 17.15
C LEU A 111 -45.74 76.84 16.29
N LYS A 112 -44.98 77.81 15.78
CA LYS A 112 -43.75 77.54 15.02
C LYS A 112 -42.67 76.89 15.88
N ALA A 113 -42.53 77.29 17.15
CA ALA A 113 -41.58 76.70 18.09
C ALA A 113 -41.93 75.24 18.39
N LEU A 114 -43.23 74.93 18.54
CA LEU A 114 -43.76 73.58 18.67
C LEU A 114 -43.74 72.77 17.35
N ARG A 115 -43.16 73.32 16.27
CA ARG A 115 -43.07 72.69 14.95
C ARG A 115 -44.43 72.44 14.26
N TYR A 116 -45.43 73.27 14.54
CA TYR A 116 -46.68 73.25 13.79
C TYR A 116 -46.40 73.46 12.28
N PRO A 117 -46.83 72.54 11.40
CA PRO A 117 -46.42 72.55 10.00
C PRO A 117 -47.09 73.63 9.13
N PHE A 118 -48.15 74.27 9.62
CA PHE A 118 -48.94 75.23 8.84
C PHE A 118 -48.82 76.64 9.42
N VAL A 119 -48.70 77.63 8.55
CA VAL A 119 -48.52 79.03 8.98
C VAL A 119 -49.87 79.67 9.27
N LEU A 120 -50.05 80.19 10.49
CA LEU A 120 -51.10 81.15 10.81
C LEU A 120 -50.53 82.57 10.71
N SER A 121 -51.09 83.39 9.81
CA SER A 121 -50.60 84.75 9.59
C SER A 121 -51.05 85.70 10.71
N LYS A 122 -50.28 86.78 10.92
CA LYS A 122 -50.65 87.88 11.83
C LYS A 122 -52.05 88.46 11.52
N SER A 123 -52.42 88.55 10.24
CA SER A 123 -53.75 89.02 9.82
C SER A 123 -54.90 88.10 10.24
N SER A 124 -54.67 86.77 10.23
CA SER A 124 -55.65 85.80 10.71
C SER A 124 -55.94 85.98 12.20
N MET A 125 -54.96 86.45 12.98
CA MET A 125 -55.13 86.63 14.42
C MET A 125 -56.05 87.79 14.81
N TYR A 126 -56.14 88.83 13.98
CA TYR A 126 -57.11 89.91 14.18
C TYR A 126 -58.56 89.50 13.84
N SER A 127 -58.76 88.37 13.15
CA SER A 127 -60.07 87.93 12.64
C SER A 127 -60.30 86.42 12.75
N VAL A 128 -59.86 85.83 13.86
CA VAL A 128 -59.86 84.36 14.06
C VAL A 128 -61.23 83.71 13.93
N GLY A 129 -62.31 84.39 14.34
CA GLY A 129 -63.68 83.88 14.25
C GLY A 129 -64.33 84.01 12.87
N ALA A 130 -63.63 84.56 11.87
CA ALA A 130 -64.19 84.74 10.55
C ALA A 130 -64.41 83.38 9.84
N PRO A 131 -65.46 83.22 9.01
CA PRO A 131 -65.83 81.92 8.43
C PRO A 131 -64.73 81.19 7.65
N HIS A 132 -63.78 81.92 7.05
CA HIS A 132 -62.66 81.35 6.29
C HIS A 132 -61.37 81.20 7.12
N THR A 133 -61.28 81.86 8.28
CA THR A 133 -60.11 81.86 9.15
C THR A 133 -60.26 80.88 10.30
N TRP A 134 -61.48 80.77 10.85
CA TRP A 134 -61.79 79.91 11.99
C TRP A 134 -61.42 78.45 11.77
N PRO A 135 -61.71 77.82 10.62
CA PRO A 135 -61.30 76.43 10.40
C PRO A 135 -59.79 76.20 10.52
N GLN A 136 -58.96 77.17 10.09
CA GLN A 136 -57.50 77.06 10.19
C GLN A 136 -57.00 77.25 11.62
N ALA A 137 -57.57 78.21 12.34
CA ALA A 137 -57.24 78.48 13.74
C ALA A 137 -57.70 77.34 14.67
N LEU A 138 -58.92 76.81 14.44
CA LEU A 138 -59.45 75.65 15.14
C LEU A 138 -58.58 74.41 14.92
N ALA A 139 -58.17 74.16 13.67
CA ALA A 139 -57.31 73.02 13.38
C ALA A 139 -55.93 73.14 14.05
N ALA A 140 -55.42 74.35 14.29
CA ALA A 140 -54.22 74.57 15.10
C ALA A 140 -54.45 74.27 16.58
N LEU A 141 -55.62 74.62 17.14
CA LEU A 141 -55.98 74.26 18.52
C LEU A 141 -56.13 72.74 18.69
N ILE A 142 -56.77 72.05 17.74
CA ILE A 142 -56.88 70.58 17.79
C ILE A 142 -55.52 69.92 17.70
N TRP A 143 -54.67 70.40 16.80
CA TRP A 143 -53.29 69.91 16.73
C TRP A 143 -52.52 70.13 18.04
N LEU A 144 -52.73 71.28 18.70
CA LEU A 144 -52.10 71.55 19.99
C LEU A 144 -52.64 70.61 21.09
N ILE A 145 -53.94 70.34 21.10
CA ILE A 145 -54.57 69.36 22.01
C ILE A 145 -53.98 67.96 21.77
N ASP A 146 -53.84 67.55 20.52
CA ASP A 146 -53.23 66.25 20.18
C ASP A 146 -51.78 66.18 20.67
N SER A 147 -51.04 67.29 20.57
CA SER A 147 -49.66 67.39 21.06
C SER A 147 -49.58 67.28 22.59
N VAL A 148 -50.54 67.88 23.31
CA VAL A 148 -50.68 67.72 24.76
C VAL A 148 -51.02 66.28 25.14
N LYS A 149 -51.98 65.67 24.44
CA LYS A 149 -52.39 64.28 24.70
C LYS A 149 -51.27 63.29 24.45
N ASP A 150 -50.47 63.50 23.41
CA ASP A 150 -49.31 62.67 23.09
C ASP A 150 -48.26 62.74 24.22
N LEU A 151 -47.96 63.94 24.71
CA LEU A 151 -47.02 64.13 25.83
C LEU A 151 -47.52 63.56 27.16
N LEU A 152 -48.82 63.66 27.44
CA LEU A 152 -49.43 63.05 28.64
C LEU A 152 -49.52 61.52 28.54
N SER A 153 -49.62 60.97 27.33
CA SER A 153 -49.68 59.53 27.09
C SER A 153 -48.29 58.90 26.99
N SER A 154 -47.30 59.68 26.56
CA SER A 154 -45.90 59.30 26.51
C SER A 154 -45.29 59.35 27.91
N ASP A 155 -45.55 58.32 28.70
CA ASP A 155 -44.58 57.86 29.69
C ASP A 155 -43.25 57.62 28.95
N PHE A 156 -42.36 58.62 28.96
CA PHE A 156 -41.03 58.63 28.30
C PHE A 156 -40.11 57.45 28.70
N CYS A 157 -40.58 56.54 29.54
CA CYS A 157 -39.84 55.40 30.08
C CYS A 157 -40.16 54.06 29.41
N LYS A 158 -41.07 53.99 28.43
CA LYS A 158 -41.56 52.69 27.91
C LYS A 158 -41.18 52.28 26.51
N ASP A 159 -40.60 53.14 25.67
CA ASP A 159 -40.25 52.72 24.30
C ASP A 159 -38.77 52.93 23.96
N GLY A 160 -37.93 52.21 24.72
CA GLY A 160 -36.64 51.74 24.24
C GLY A 160 -36.78 50.33 23.68
N GLY A 161 -37.75 50.09 22.79
CA GLY A 161 -37.95 48.82 22.08
C GLY A 161 -36.86 48.50 21.05
N SER A 162 -35.60 48.82 21.34
CA SER A 162 -34.48 48.19 20.65
C SER A 162 -34.26 46.84 21.31
N MET A 163 -34.09 45.82 20.48
CA MET A 163 -33.72 44.46 20.86
C MET A 163 -32.29 44.44 21.42
N GLU A 164 -32.06 45.12 22.54
CA GLU A 164 -30.79 45.20 23.22
C GLU A 164 -30.83 44.24 24.41
N GLU A 165 -30.17 43.11 24.23
CA GLU A 165 -29.87 42.12 25.27
C GLU A 165 -29.18 42.85 26.43
N GLY A 166 -29.94 43.18 27.49
CA GLY A 166 -29.46 44.00 28.61
C GLY A 166 -30.36 45.18 29.01
N ALA A 167 -31.45 45.47 28.29
CA ALA A 167 -32.35 46.57 28.64
C ALA A 167 -32.95 46.46 30.07
N GLU A 168 -33.28 45.26 30.53
CA GLU A 168 -33.78 45.04 31.89
C GLU A 168 -32.68 45.21 32.95
N TYR A 169 -31.44 44.79 32.66
CA TYR A 169 -30.29 45.02 33.53
C TYR A 169 -29.99 46.52 33.64
N ASN A 170 -29.96 47.22 32.51
CA ASN A 170 -29.72 48.66 32.45
C ASN A 170 -30.80 49.43 33.21
N LYS A 171 -32.07 49.02 33.09
CA LYS A 171 -33.16 49.60 33.87
C LYS A 171 -32.93 49.41 35.37
N LEU A 172 -32.65 48.18 35.83
CA LEU A 172 -32.40 47.90 37.24
C LEU A 172 -31.19 48.67 37.78
N PHE A 173 -30.14 48.79 36.98
CA PHE A 173 -28.94 49.54 37.32
C PHE A 173 -29.21 51.05 37.42
N LEU A 174 -29.96 51.61 36.46
CA LEU A 174 -30.35 53.02 36.46
C LEU A 174 -31.27 53.35 37.63
N ASP A 175 -32.24 52.49 37.93
CA ASP A 175 -33.15 52.65 39.07
C ASP A 175 -32.36 52.65 40.39
N HIS A 176 -31.45 51.68 40.57
CA HIS A 176 -30.58 51.62 41.75
C HIS A 176 -29.67 52.85 41.85
N THR A 177 -29.03 53.24 40.74
CA THR A 177 -28.13 54.42 40.71
C THR A 177 -28.90 55.70 41.02
N ALA A 178 -30.12 55.87 40.50
CA ALA A 178 -30.95 57.03 40.77
C ALA A 178 -31.38 57.09 42.25
N GLU A 179 -31.75 55.95 42.84
CA GLU A 179 -32.15 55.86 44.23
C GLU A 179 -30.97 56.17 45.18
N THR A 180 -29.82 55.54 44.96
CA THR A 180 -28.61 55.78 45.76
C THR A 180 -28.08 57.20 45.58
N TYR A 181 -28.13 57.75 44.35
CA TYR A 181 -27.77 59.14 44.11
C TYR A 181 -28.73 60.13 44.79
N SER A 182 -30.03 59.87 44.80
CA SER A 182 -31.00 60.70 45.55
C SER A 182 -30.71 60.68 47.05
N LYS A 183 -30.36 59.52 47.62
CA LYS A 183 -30.00 59.37 49.05
C LYS A 183 -28.65 60.04 49.36
N PHE A 184 -27.69 59.95 48.44
CA PHE A 184 -26.43 60.69 48.50
C PHE A 184 -26.65 62.20 48.51
N MET A 185 -27.54 62.72 47.66
CA MET A 185 -27.89 64.15 47.64
C MET A 185 -28.60 64.63 48.92
N GLN A 186 -29.10 63.70 49.75
CA GLN A 186 -29.64 63.96 51.09
C GLN A 186 -28.59 63.83 52.20
N GLY A 187 -27.32 63.54 51.87
CA GLY A 187 -26.19 63.47 52.79
C GLY A 187 -25.91 62.08 53.37
N GLN A 188 -26.50 61.01 52.81
CA GLN A 188 -26.20 59.63 53.19
C GLN A 188 -24.93 59.13 52.47
N ASP A 189 -24.16 58.25 53.10
CA ASP A 189 -22.85 57.77 52.60
C ASP A 189 -22.74 56.23 52.58
N THR A 190 -23.82 55.54 52.94
CA THR A 190 -23.92 54.06 53.00
C THR A 190 -25.24 53.61 52.37
N PHE A 191 -25.20 52.57 51.53
CA PHE A 191 -26.34 52.14 50.70
C PHE A 191 -26.56 50.61 50.71
N GLU A 192 -26.23 49.96 51.83
CA GLU A 192 -26.22 48.49 51.94
C GLU A 192 -27.61 47.87 51.71
N GLU A 193 -28.68 48.54 52.15
CA GLU A 193 -30.06 48.07 51.96
C GLU A 193 -30.48 48.13 50.47
N GLU A 194 -30.08 49.19 49.78
CA GLU A 194 -30.34 49.39 48.35
C GLU A 194 -29.51 48.44 47.49
N ASP A 195 -28.28 48.14 47.92
CA ASP A 195 -27.38 47.16 47.30
C ASP A 195 -27.98 45.74 47.42
N GLU A 196 -28.44 45.35 48.61
CA GLU A 196 -29.10 44.05 48.82
C GLU A 196 -30.38 43.91 48.00
N ALA A 197 -31.20 44.97 47.94
CA ALA A 197 -32.41 44.99 47.13
C ALA A 197 -32.10 44.90 45.64
N PHE A 198 -31.06 45.57 45.16
CA PHE A 198 -30.58 45.48 43.78
C PHE A 198 -30.10 44.08 43.43
N LEU A 199 -29.25 43.47 44.26
CA LEU A 199 -28.73 42.12 44.05
C LEU A 199 -29.84 41.07 44.07
N THR A 200 -30.84 41.23 44.94
CA THR A 200 -32.02 40.35 44.99
C THR A 200 -32.82 40.42 43.69
N LYS A 201 -33.06 41.63 43.17
CA LYS A 201 -33.74 41.83 41.88
C LYS A 201 -32.94 41.25 40.71
N LEU A 202 -31.62 41.42 40.73
CA LEU A 202 -30.71 40.90 39.70
C LEU A 202 -30.68 39.37 39.66
N ASN A 203 -30.66 38.72 40.83
CA ASN A 203 -30.70 37.25 40.92
C ASN A 203 -32.03 36.64 40.49
N ASN A 204 -33.12 37.40 40.61
CA ASN A 204 -34.46 36.96 40.21
C ASN A 204 -34.76 37.21 38.72
N LEU A 205 -33.89 37.92 38.00
CA LEU A 205 -34.00 38.03 36.55
C LEU A 205 -33.77 36.64 35.91
N PRO A 206 -34.60 36.23 34.93
CA PRO A 206 -34.30 35.07 34.12
C PRO A 206 -32.88 35.21 33.58
N SER A 207 -32.04 34.19 33.80
CA SER A 207 -30.73 34.14 33.15
C SER A 207 -30.92 34.45 31.67
N PRO A 208 -30.11 35.34 31.09
CA PRO A 208 -30.32 35.80 29.72
C PRO A 208 -30.46 34.60 28.78
N PRO A 209 -31.29 34.68 27.72
CA PRO A 209 -31.46 33.62 26.73
C PRO A 209 -30.17 33.21 25.98
N GLY A 210 -29.00 33.72 26.38
CA GLY A 210 -27.67 33.28 26.01
C GLY A 210 -26.98 32.30 26.97
N GLN A 211 -27.39 32.17 28.24
CA GLN A 211 -26.70 31.32 29.22
C GLN A 211 -26.72 29.84 28.82
N ASP A 212 -27.86 29.38 28.27
CA ASP A 212 -28.05 28.01 27.79
C ASP A 212 -27.30 27.76 26.45
N ARG A 213 -27.22 28.79 25.59
CA ARG A 213 -26.35 28.77 24.39
C ARG A 213 -24.87 28.74 24.78
N LEU A 214 -24.47 29.44 25.85
CA LEU A 214 -23.10 29.48 26.35
C LEU A 214 -22.69 28.14 26.98
N MET A 215 -23.60 27.51 27.72
CA MET A 215 -23.47 26.14 28.23
C MET A 215 -23.35 25.12 27.09
N SER A 216 -24.20 25.21 26.08
CA SER A 216 -24.15 24.35 24.89
C SER A 216 -22.82 24.49 24.14
N LYS A 217 -22.34 25.73 23.92
CA LYS A 217 -21.03 25.97 23.30
C LYS A 217 -19.85 25.51 24.16
N ARG A 218 -19.95 25.58 25.50
CA ARG A 218 -18.92 25.01 26.40
C ARG A 218 -18.85 23.50 26.30
N MET A 219 -20.00 22.82 26.32
CA MET A 219 -20.05 21.36 26.14
C MET A 219 -19.51 20.93 24.77
N GLU A 220 -19.84 21.67 23.71
CA GLU A 220 -19.30 21.44 22.37
C GLU A 220 -17.78 21.63 22.32
N LYS A 221 -17.27 22.72 22.93
CA LYS A 221 -15.82 22.96 23.07
C LYS A 221 -15.15 21.78 23.80
N ASP A 222 -15.69 21.33 24.92
CA ASP A 222 -15.11 20.24 25.71
C ASP A 222 -15.10 18.91 24.94
N LYS A 223 -16.17 18.64 24.18
CA LYS A 223 -16.23 17.48 23.28
C LYS A 223 -15.16 17.54 22.19
N LEU A 224 -15.06 18.68 21.50
CA LEU A 224 -14.01 18.90 20.49
C LEU A 224 -12.61 18.79 21.08
N GLN A 225 -12.40 19.26 22.31
CA GLN A 225 -11.12 19.18 23.00
C GLN A 225 -10.75 17.73 23.37
N ALA A 226 -11.74 16.90 23.73
CA ALA A 226 -11.55 15.47 23.94
C ALA A 226 -11.21 14.73 22.63
N ASP A 227 -11.91 15.04 21.54
CA ASP A 227 -11.64 14.44 20.23
C ASP A 227 -10.26 14.86 19.68
N LEU A 228 -9.84 16.10 19.92
CA LEU A 228 -8.51 16.58 19.57
C LEU A 228 -7.41 15.80 20.30
N LYS A 229 -7.59 15.52 21.61
CA LYS A 229 -6.66 14.66 22.37
C LYS A 229 -6.61 13.24 21.83
N LYS A 230 -7.76 12.65 21.44
CA LYS A 230 -7.79 11.32 20.81
C LYS A 230 -7.03 11.31 19.49
N LEU A 231 -7.26 12.29 18.62
CA LEU A 231 -6.54 12.44 17.35
C LEU A 231 -5.04 12.63 17.55
N GLN A 232 -4.62 13.38 18.56
CA GLN A 232 -3.21 13.51 18.92
C GLN A 232 -2.60 12.16 19.34
N SER A 233 -3.28 11.39 20.17
CA SER A 233 -2.80 10.05 20.56
C SER A 233 -2.68 9.10 19.36
N TYR A 234 -3.64 9.15 18.43
CA TYR A 234 -3.60 8.38 17.19
C TYR A 234 -2.44 8.80 16.29
N ARG A 235 -2.21 10.11 16.13
CA ARG A 235 -1.08 10.65 15.38
C ARG A 235 0.25 10.17 15.94
N SER A 236 0.45 10.24 17.26
CA SER A 236 1.67 9.73 17.90
C SER A 236 1.86 8.23 17.67
N SER A 237 0.79 7.43 17.69
CA SER A 237 0.86 6.01 17.34
C SER A 237 1.22 5.77 15.87
N LEU A 238 0.76 6.65 14.97
CA LEU A 238 1.08 6.55 13.54
C LEU A 238 2.55 6.89 13.29
N GLU A 239 3.07 7.92 13.96
CA GLU A 239 4.47 8.36 13.87
C GLU A 239 5.43 7.25 14.36
N THR A 240 5.11 6.56 15.47
CA THR A 240 5.93 5.43 15.94
C THR A 240 5.90 4.24 14.97
N PHE A 241 4.74 3.97 14.36
CA PHE A 241 4.62 2.91 13.35
C PHE A 241 5.41 3.25 12.07
N GLN A 242 5.32 4.50 11.59
CA GLN A 242 6.11 4.98 10.46
C GLN A 242 7.61 4.86 10.72
N ALA A 243 8.08 5.28 11.89
CA ALA A 243 9.50 5.14 12.27
C ALA A 243 9.95 3.66 12.29
N SER A 244 9.09 2.74 12.73
CA SER A 244 9.36 1.30 12.70
C SER A 244 9.47 0.75 11.28
N LEU A 245 8.55 1.15 10.39
CA LEU A 245 8.60 0.77 8.98
C LEU A 245 9.86 1.31 8.29
N GLU A 246 10.26 2.54 8.60
CA GLU A 246 11.47 3.15 8.06
C GLU A 246 12.73 2.42 8.55
N LYS A 247 12.77 2.04 9.83
CA LYS A 247 13.83 1.19 10.37
C LYS A 247 13.90 -0.16 9.65
N LYS A 248 12.74 -0.80 9.39
CA LYS A 248 12.69 -2.07 8.66
C LYS A 248 13.11 -1.93 7.19
N ARG A 249 12.70 -0.86 6.53
CA ARG A 249 13.16 -0.52 5.18
C ARG A 249 14.68 -0.40 5.13
N ASN A 250 15.26 0.35 6.06
CA ASN A 250 16.71 0.54 6.15
C ASN A 250 17.45 -0.76 6.45
N GLU A 251 16.90 -1.62 7.31
CA GLU A 251 17.44 -2.96 7.59
C GLU A 251 17.47 -3.84 6.33
N VAL A 252 16.37 -3.90 5.58
CA VAL A 252 16.28 -4.66 4.32
C VAL A 252 17.24 -4.09 3.28
N GLN A 253 17.31 -2.77 3.14
CA GLN A 253 18.22 -2.12 2.19
C GLN A 253 19.69 -2.41 2.51
N HIS A 254 20.05 -2.42 3.80
CA HIS A 254 21.39 -2.76 4.23
C HIS A 254 21.70 -4.26 4.04
N LEU A 255 20.73 -5.17 4.25
CA LEU A 255 20.87 -6.59 3.91
C LEU A 255 21.10 -6.78 2.41
N LEU A 256 20.37 -6.03 1.57
CA LEU A 256 20.54 -6.07 0.11
C LEU A 256 21.93 -5.61 -0.31
N GLN A 257 22.45 -4.51 0.28
CA GLN A 257 23.82 -4.03 0.01
C GLN A 257 24.90 -5.03 0.43
N LYS A 258 24.66 -5.81 1.50
CA LYS A 258 25.57 -6.87 1.96
C LYS A 258 25.53 -8.13 1.09
N GLN A 259 24.50 -8.30 0.27
CA GLN A 259 24.36 -9.48 -0.54
C GLN A 259 25.39 -9.46 -1.68
N LYS A 260 26.22 -10.51 -1.72
CA LYS A 260 27.33 -10.61 -2.70
C LYS A 260 26.91 -11.03 -4.10
N PHE A 261 25.70 -11.58 -4.24
CA PHE A 261 25.20 -12.12 -5.50
C PHE A 261 24.03 -11.27 -5.98
N THR A 262 24.15 -10.80 -7.21
CA THR A 262 23.06 -10.09 -7.87
C THR A 262 22.00 -11.08 -8.36
N PRO A 263 20.76 -10.63 -8.62
CA PRO A 263 19.74 -11.47 -9.28
C PRO A 263 20.24 -12.10 -10.59
N ALA A 264 21.06 -11.37 -11.37
CA ALA A 264 21.68 -11.88 -12.58
C ALA A 264 22.68 -13.03 -12.32
N ASP A 265 23.43 -12.97 -11.21
CA ASP A 265 24.30 -14.08 -10.80
C ASP A 265 23.50 -15.32 -10.42
N LEU A 266 22.37 -15.15 -9.73
CA LEU A 266 21.48 -16.27 -9.39
C LEU A 266 20.87 -16.90 -10.64
N GLU A 267 20.48 -16.10 -11.63
CA GLU A 267 20.00 -16.61 -12.92
C GLU A 267 21.08 -17.38 -13.68
N ARG A 268 22.32 -16.88 -13.68
CA ARG A 268 23.48 -17.58 -14.25
C ARG A 268 23.72 -18.91 -13.57
N ILE A 269 23.84 -18.93 -12.24
CA ILE A 269 24.03 -20.15 -11.45
C ILE A 269 22.89 -21.15 -11.66
N THR A 270 21.64 -20.67 -11.73
CA THR A 270 20.48 -21.53 -11.95
C THR A 270 20.49 -22.16 -13.35
N ARG A 271 20.96 -21.40 -14.36
CA ARG A 271 21.13 -21.91 -15.72
C ARG A 271 22.21 -22.99 -15.79
N GLU A 272 23.39 -22.70 -15.24
CA GLU A 272 24.51 -23.65 -15.17
C GLU A 272 24.09 -24.94 -14.42
N LYS A 273 23.37 -24.80 -13.30
CA LYS A 273 22.81 -25.96 -12.58
C LYS A 273 21.91 -26.81 -13.48
N ARG A 274 21.05 -26.18 -14.29
CA ARG A 274 20.16 -26.89 -15.21
C ARG A 274 20.94 -27.63 -16.31
N GLU A 275 21.96 -26.98 -16.88
CA GLU A 275 22.84 -27.57 -17.91
C GLU A 275 23.64 -28.76 -17.38
N LEU A 276 24.22 -28.62 -16.18
CA LEU A 276 24.92 -29.71 -15.52
C LEU A 276 23.99 -30.87 -15.22
N GLN A 277 22.77 -30.60 -14.76
CA GLN A 277 21.78 -31.64 -14.49
C GLN A 277 21.32 -32.37 -15.76
N GLN A 278 21.20 -31.67 -16.88
CA GLN A 278 20.98 -32.29 -18.19
C GLN A 278 22.15 -33.18 -18.59
N THR A 279 23.38 -32.71 -18.39
CA THR A 279 24.61 -33.45 -18.70
C THR A 279 24.71 -34.74 -17.89
N ILE A 280 24.44 -34.67 -16.58
CA ILE A 280 24.37 -35.84 -15.69
C ILE A 280 23.33 -36.83 -16.23
N SER A 281 22.13 -36.35 -16.56
CA SER A 281 21.05 -37.22 -17.06
C SER A 281 21.45 -37.91 -18.38
N SER A 282 22.10 -37.19 -19.30
CA SER A 282 22.57 -37.77 -20.56
C SER A 282 23.71 -38.78 -20.37
N LEU A 283 24.66 -38.49 -19.47
CA LEU A 283 25.78 -39.38 -19.19
C LEU A 283 25.30 -40.64 -18.45
N SER A 284 24.38 -40.51 -17.50
CA SER A 284 23.76 -41.65 -16.83
C SER A 284 23.05 -42.56 -17.83
N LYS A 285 22.30 -41.99 -18.78
CA LYS A 285 21.65 -42.77 -19.83
C LYS A 285 22.67 -43.47 -20.74
N SER A 286 23.71 -42.75 -21.19
CA SER A 286 24.76 -43.35 -22.01
C SER A 286 25.53 -44.45 -21.28
N LEU A 287 25.70 -44.32 -19.96
CA LEU A 287 26.31 -45.36 -19.13
C LEU A 287 25.42 -46.59 -19.07
N GLU A 288 24.12 -46.43 -18.83
CA GLU A 288 23.14 -47.51 -18.83
C GLU A 288 23.09 -48.23 -20.20
N ASP A 289 23.08 -47.46 -21.29
CA ASP A 289 23.14 -48.01 -22.65
C ASP A 289 24.44 -48.80 -22.90
N ALA A 290 25.58 -48.30 -22.41
CA ALA A 290 26.88 -48.97 -22.54
C ALA A 290 26.99 -50.23 -21.67
N GLU A 291 26.45 -50.21 -20.45
CA GLU A 291 26.35 -51.39 -19.56
C GLU A 291 25.48 -52.47 -20.19
N GLN A 292 24.34 -52.08 -20.77
CA GLN A 292 23.47 -52.99 -21.49
C GLN A 292 24.16 -53.57 -22.73
N HIS A 293 24.90 -52.74 -23.48
CA HIS A 293 25.68 -53.21 -24.64
C HIS A 293 26.74 -54.23 -24.22
N LYS A 294 27.52 -53.92 -23.17
CA LYS A 294 28.53 -54.82 -22.63
C LYS A 294 27.90 -56.15 -22.18
N TRP A 295 26.77 -56.11 -21.48
CA TRP A 295 26.08 -57.33 -21.07
C TRP A 295 25.61 -58.16 -22.27
N ASN A 296 25.07 -57.52 -23.32
CA ASN A 296 24.68 -58.19 -24.55
C ASN A 296 25.89 -58.88 -25.23
N GLU A 297 27.03 -58.20 -25.30
CA GLU A 297 28.29 -58.76 -25.83
C GLU A 297 28.82 -59.91 -24.99
N GLU A 298 28.80 -59.80 -23.65
CA GLU A 298 29.19 -60.88 -22.73
C GLU A 298 28.30 -62.12 -22.91
N MET A 299 26.98 -61.93 -23.06
CA MET A 299 26.04 -63.01 -23.36
C MET A 299 26.32 -63.64 -24.73
N ALA A 300 26.62 -62.85 -25.75
CA ALA A 300 26.98 -63.34 -27.08
C ALA A 300 28.31 -64.13 -27.04
N PHE A 301 29.31 -63.61 -26.35
CA PHE A 301 30.59 -64.28 -26.13
C PHE A 301 30.42 -65.60 -25.38
N ALA A 302 29.60 -65.64 -24.32
CA ALA A 302 29.29 -66.86 -23.59
C ALA A 302 28.67 -67.94 -24.51
N LYS A 303 27.71 -67.56 -25.36
CA LYS A 303 27.11 -68.47 -26.36
C LYS A 303 28.11 -68.98 -27.39
N VAL A 304 28.98 -68.12 -27.92
CA VAL A 304 30.03 -68.53 -28.87
C VAL A 304 31.03 -69.45 -28.19
N LYS A 305 31.45 -69.11 -26.97
CA LYS A 305 32.37 -69.92 -26.16
C LYS A 305 31.81 -71.32 -25.92
N GLU A 306 30.55 -71.44 -25.51
CA GLU A 306 29.87 -72.72 -25.32
C GLU A 306 29.82 -73.55 -26.61
N LYS A 307 29.52 -72.92 -27.76
CA LYS A 307 29.56 -73.62 -29.06
C LYS A 307 30.96 -74.12 -29.40
N VAL A 308 32.00 -73.31 -29.21
CA VAL A 308 33.40 -73.68 -29.50
C VAL A 308 33.87 -74.80 -28.57
N THR A 309 33.59 -74.70 -27.26
CA THR A 309 33.95 -75.75 -26.31
C THR A 309 33.22 -77.05 -26.62
N SER A 310 31.92 -77.00 -26.95
CA SER A 310 31.14 -78.17 -27.37
C SER A 310 31.73 -78.84 -28.62
N LEU A 311 32.07 -78.07 -29.66
CA LEU A 311 32.70 -78.60 -30.88
C LEU A 311 34.06 -79.24 -30.60
N LYS A 312 34.93 -78.55 -29.86
CA LYS A 312 36.28 -79.06 -29.53
C LYS A 312 36.22 -80.29 -28.64
N LEU A 313 35.28 -80.33 -27.69
CA LEU A 313 35.03 -81.48 -26.85
C LEU A 313 34.55 -82.68 -27.67
N ALA A 314 33.64 -82.47 -28.62
CA ALA A 314 33.17 -83.53 -29.52
C ALA A 314 34.29 -84.09 -30.40
N GLU A 315 35.18 -83.23 -30.94
CA GLU A 315 36.38 -83.65 -31.68
C GLU A 315 37.32 -84.50 -30.81
N TYR A 316 37.60 -84.05 -29.58
CA TYR A 316 38.43 -84.79 -28.62
C TYR A 316 37.84 -86.17 -28.31
N HIS A 317 36.56 -86.24 -27.92
CA HIS A 317 35.89 -87.51 -27.62
C HIS A 317 35.82 -88.44 -28.83
N LYS A 318 35.70 -87.91 -30.05
CA LYS A 318 35.75 -88.69 -31.29
C LYS A 318 37.13 -89.31 -31.50
N LEU A 319 38.20 -88.52 -31.31
CA LEU A 319 39.58 -88.98 -31.44
C LEU A 319 39.91 -90.03 -30.36
N ALA A 320 39.57 -89.75 -29.11
CA ALA A 320 39.80 -90.63 -27.96
C ALA A 320 39.12 -92.00 -28.14
N ARG A 321 37.89 -92.03 -28.70
CA ARG A 321 37.23 -93.29 -29.08
C ARG A 321 37.97 -94.03 -30.20
N LYS A 322 38.44 -93.33 -31.24
CA LYS A 322 39.22 -93.92 -32.34
C LYS A 322 40.54 -94.54 -31.84
N LEU A 323 41.16 -93.93 -30.83
CA LEU A 323 42.38 -94.41 -30.19
C LEU A 323 42.14 -95.49 -29.11
N LYS A 324 40.88 -95.91 -28.90
CA LYS A 324 40.46 -96.88 -27.86
C LYS A 324 40.85 -96.44 -26.44
N LEU A 325 40.69 -95.15 -26.13
CA LEU A 325 40.95 -94.56 -24.81
C LEU A 325 39.67 -94.32 -23.98
N ILE A 326 38.51 -94.27 -24.62
CA ILE A 326 37.20 -94.12 -23.97
C ILE A 326 36.29 -95.24 -24.51
N PRO A 327 35.63 -96.06 -23.66
CA PRO A 327 35.47 -95.96 -22.20
C PRO A 327 36.75 -96.36 -21.40
N PRO A 328 36.83 -96.13 -20.07
CA PRO A 328 38.01 -96.44 -19.23
C PRO A 328 38.45 -97.91 -19.22
N LEU A 329 37.59 -98.82 -19.69
CA LEU A 329 37.88 -100.25 -19.91
C LEU A 329 38.37 -100.56 -21.33
N ALA A 330 38.57 -99.55 -22.17
CA ALA A 330 39.06 -99.73 -23.52
C ALA A 330 40.53 -100.21 -23.49
N GLU A 331 40.92 -100.96 -24.53
CA GLU A 331 42.18 -101.70 -24.62
C GLU A 331 43.43 -100.86 -24.27
N ASN A 332 43.41 -99.58 -24.63
CA ASN A 332 44.53 -98.65 -24.40
C ASN A 332 44.27 -97.68 -23.25
N ALA A 333 43.14 -97.77 -22.56
CA ALA A 333 42.74 -96.84 -21.49
C ALA A 333 43.34 -97.20 -20.12
N CYS A 334 43.81 -98.43 -19.92
CA CYS A 334 44.50 -98.87 -18.69
C CYS A 334 43.79 -98.42 -17.38
N CYS A 335 42.46 -98.48 -17.33
CA CYS A 335 41.61 -98.04 -16.20
C CYS A 335 41.62 -96.54 -15.87
N HIS A 336 42.10 -95.68 -16.76
CA HIS A 336 42.07 -94.23 -16.60
C HIS A 336 40.84 -93.62 -17.31
N ASP A 337 40.18 -92.66 -16.64
CA ASP A 337 39.03 -91.96 -17.20
C ASP A 337 39.49 -90.74 -18.02
N PHE A 338 39.43 -90.87 -19.34
CA PHE A 338 39.74 -89.81 -20.29
C PHE A 338 38.49 -89.05 -20.75
N GLU A 339 37.31 -89.29 -20.18
CA GLU A 339 36.08 -88.59 -20.55
C GLU A 339 36.00 -87.20 -19.92
N ILE A 340 36.27 -86.16 -20.72
CA ILE A 340 36.09 -84.78 -20.27
C ILE A 340 34.59 -84.44 -20.21
N ARG A 341 34.08 -84.03 -19.05
CA ARG A 341 32.68 -83.60 -18.88
C ARG A 341 32.55 -82.07 -19.03
N PRO A 342 31.49 -81.56 -19.67
CA PRO A 342 31.19 -80.13 -19.64
C PRO A 342 30.88 -79.70 -18.20
N SER A 343 31.71 -78.86 -17.60
CA SER A 343 31.43 -78.30 -16.27
C SER A 343 30.53 -77.06 -16.41
N GLU A 344 29.49 -76.96 -15.58
CA GLU A 344 28.55 -75.84 -15.55
C GLU A 344 29.27 -74.49 -15.46
N CYS A 345 28.73 -73.50 -16.17
CA CYS A 345 29.33 -72.20 -16.39
C CYS A 345 29.45 -71.40 -15.07
N GLY A 346 30.58 -71.57 -14.36
CA GLY A 346 31.02 -70.72 -13.25
C GLY A 346 32.46 -70.24 -13.44
N PRO A 347 32.91 -69.20 -12.70
CA PRO A 347 34.25 -68.59 -12.87
C PRO A 347 35.42 -69.57 -12.70
N GLY A 348 35.23 -70.71 -12.05
CA GLY A 348 36.24 -71.78 -11.87
C GLY A 348 36.22 -72.91 -12.91
N SER A 349 35.22 -72.96 -13.79
CA SER A 349 34.98 -74.09 -14.71
C SER A 349 36.10 -74.25 -15.75
N MET A 350 36.70 -73.15 -16.24
CA MET A 350 37.84 -73.22 -17.17
C MET A 350 39.12 -73.76 -16.54
N VAL A 351 39.38 -73.42 -15.28
CA VAL A 351 40.57 -73.92 -14.58
C VAL A 351 40.43 -75.43 -14.38
N GLN A 352 39.24 -75.89 -13.98
CA GLN A 352 38.97 -77.32 -13.82
C GLN A 352 39.06 -78.10 -15.14
N GLN A 353 38.47 -77.60 -16.23
CA GLN A 353 38.61 -78.26 -17.54
C GLN A 353 40.05 -78.27 -18.04
N LYS A 354 40.79 -77.16 -17.88
CA LYS A 354 42.20 -77.09 -18.28
C LYS A 354 43.05 -78.07 -17.48
N THR A 355 42.81 -78.20 -16.17
CA THR A 355 43.49 -79.17 -15.31
C THR A 355 43.16 -80.61 -15.73
N GLN A 356 41.89 -80.94 -15.97
CA GLN A 356 41.50 -82.28 -16.43
C GLN A 356 42.17 -82.66 -17.76
N VAL A 357 42.21 -81.73 -18.73
CA VAL A 357 42.90 -81.95 -20.02
C VAL A 357 44.40 -82.16 -19.82
N LEU A 358 45.05 -81.34 -18.99
CA LEU A 358 46.49 -81.44 -18.71
C LEU A 358 46.82 -82.77 -18.01
N THR A 359 46.05 -83.15 -17.00
CA THR A 359 46.24 -84.43 -16.30
C THR A 359 46.07 -85.63 -17.24
N ALA A 360 45.04 -85.62 -18.10
CA ALA A 360 44.85 -86.66 -19.10
C ALA A 360 46.03 -86.72 -20.10
N HIS A 361 46.56 -85.57 -20.51
CA HIS A 361 47.70 -85.50 -21.43
C HIS A 361 49.00 -86.02 -20.77
N ASP A 362 49.25 -85.66 -19.52
CA ASP A 362 50.43 -86.10 -18.76
C ASP A 362 50.41 -87.62 -18.54
N GLN A 363 49.24 -88.21 -18.25
CA GLN A 363 49.08 -89.65 -18.08
C GLN A 363 49.38 -90.45 -19.36
N VAL A 364 48.97 -89.93 -20.53
CA VAL A 364 49.28 -90.58 -21.83
C VAL A 364 50.79 -90.52 -22.11
N PHE A 365 51.44 -89.41 -21.78
CA PHE A 365 52.87 -89.22 -22.02
C PHE A 365 53.73 -90.15 -21.17
N GLU A 366 53.46 -90.23 -19.86
CA GLU A 366 54.21 -91.07 -18.92
C GLU A 366 54.13 -92.57 -19.27
N PHE A 367 52.97 -93.09 -19.69
CA PHE A 367 52.83 -94.54 -19.85
C PHE A 367 53.12 -95.03 -21.28
N VAL A 368 52.50 -94.43 -22.30
CA VAL A 368 52.55 -95.00 -23.66
C VAL A 368 53.88 -94.73 -24.35
N LEU A 369 54.46 -93.53 -24.15
CA LEU A 369 55.71 -93.13 -24.79
C LEU A 369 56.93 -93.66 -24.04
N PHE A 370 56.96 -93.54 -22.71
CA PHE A 370 58.13 -93.93 -21.93
C PHE A 370 58.30 -95.46 -21.87
N ASP A 371 57.24 -96.21 -21.59
CA ASP A 371 57.32 -97.67 -21.44
C ASP A 371 57.58 -98.36 -22.80
N GLY A 372 57.02 -97.78 -23.87
CA GLY A 372 57.34 -98.16 -25.25
C GLY A 372 58.82 -97.91 -25.61
N TYR A 373 59.39 -96.77 -25.20
CA TYR A 373 60.80 -96.43 -25.42
C TYR A 373 61.76 -97.36 -24.65
N VAL A 374 61.43 -97.68 -23.40
CA VAL A 374 62.25 -98.56 -22.54
C VAL A 374 62.26 -100.00 -23.08
N SER A 375 61.10 -100.53 -23.49
CA SER A 375 61.02 -101.88 -24.08
C SER A 375 61.85 -102.01 -25.35
N MET A 376 61.81 -101.01 -26.24
CA MET A 376 62.53 -101.03 -27.50
C MET A 376 64.06 -101.02 -27.30
N ASN A 377 64.56 -100.22 -26.35
CA ASN A 377 65.98 -100.18 -26.01
C ASN A 377 66.48 -101.50 -25.41
N LYS A 378 65.67 -102.18 -24.60
CA LYS A 378 66.02 -103.49 -24.03
C LYS A 378 66.22 -104.55 -25.12
N THR A 379 65.35 -104.56 -26.14
CA THR A 379 65.47 -105.49 -27.28
C THR A 379 66.73 -105.23 -28.11
N ILE A 380 67.07 -103.96 -28.35
CA ILE A 380 68.31 -103.59 -29.07
C ILE A 380 69.54 -104.08 -28.30
N PHE A 381 69.58 -103.88 -26.98
CA PHE A 381 70.71 -104.32 -26.15
C PHE A 381 70.92 -105.84 -26.20
N GLN A 382 69.84 -106.63 -26.11
CA GLN A 382 69.91 -108.09 -26.19
C GLN A 382 70.38 -108.58 -27.57
N SER A 383 70.03 -107.88 -28.67
CA SER A 383 70.46 -108.27 -30.02
C SER A 383 71.96 -108.07 -30.29
N ASN A 384 72.61 -107.14 -29.58
CA ASN A 384 74.02 -106.78 -29.79
C ASN A 384 75.02 -107.59 -28.95
N THR A 385 74.57 -108.37 -27.97
CA THR A 385 75.44 -109.18 -27.10
C THR A 385 76.34 -110.19 -27.85
N PRO A 386 75.87 -110.97 -28.84
CA PRO A 386 76.71 -111.97 -29.52
C PRO A 386 77.83 -111.35 -30.37
N TYR A 387 77.60 -110.18 -30.98
CA TYR A 387 78.63 -109.47 -31.73
C TYR A 387 79.81 -109.06 -30.85
N HIS A 388 79.54 -108.65 -29.61
CA HIS A 388 80.58 -108.21 -28.68
C HIS A 388 81.47 -109.38 -28.22
N LEU A 389 80.92 -110.58 -28.09
CA LEU A 389 81.65 -111.79 -27.69
C LEU A 389 82.61 -112.26 -28.78
N VAL A 390 82.15 -112.32 -30.04
CA VAL A 390 82.97 -112.71 -31.20
C VAL A 390 84.14 -111.76 -31.41
N LEU A 391 83.94 -110.45 -31.20
CA LEU A 391 85.00 -109.44 -31.27
C LEU A 391 86.08 -109.63 -30.20
N GLN A 392 85.71 -110.11 -29.01
CA GLN A 392 86.67 -110.36 -27.93
C GLN A 392 87.50 -111.61 -28.23
N GLU A 393 86.87 -112.68 -28.68
CA GLU A 393 87.53 -113.96 -29.00
C GLU A 393 88.53 -113.79 -30.16
N THR A 394 88.14 -113.11 -31.23
CA THR A 394 89.03 -112.81 -32.37
C THR A 394 90.22 -111.91 -32.01
N ASN A 395 90.07 -111.04 -31.01
CA ASN A 395 91.19 -110.23 -30.52
C ASN A 395 92.20 -111.05 -29.71
N GLU A 396 91.73 -112.02 -28.92
CA GLU A 396 92.60 -112.88 -28.13
C GLU A 396 93.39 -113.84 -29.03
N GLU A 397 92.74 -114.44 -30.03
CA GLU A 397 93.41 -115.29 -31.03
C GLU A 397 94.52 -114.52 -31.77
N ARG A 398 94.23 -113.28 -32.20
CA ARG A 398 95.23 -112.40 -32.84
C ARG A 398 96.44 -112.16 -31.92
N ARG A 399 96.21 -112.01 -30.62
CA ARG A 399 97.27 -111.80 -29.62
C ARG A 399 98.14 -113.03 -29.45
N THR A 400 97.55 -114.23 -29.43
CA THR A 400 98.28 -115.50 -29.37
C THR A 400 99.16 -115.70 -30.62
N VAL A 401 98.61 -115.46 -31.82
CA VAL A 401 99.36 -115.58 -33.07
C VAL A 401 100.56 -114.62 -33.11
N ALA A 402 100.36 -113.38 -32.69
CA ALA A 402 101.44 -112.39 -32.63
C ALA A 402 102.57 -112.83 -31.68
N ASN A 403 102.25 -113.32 -30.49
CA ASN A 403 103.24 -113.81 -29.53
C ASN A 403 104.03 -115.01 -30.08
N ASN A 404 103.36 -115.94 -30.76
CA ASN A 404 104.02 -117.10 -31.38
C ASN A 404 105.01 -116.65 -32.48
N LEU A 405 104.62 -115.70 -33.34
CA LEU A 405 105.51 -115.16 -34.37
C LEU A 405 106.77 -114.50 -33.77
N VAL A 406 106.60 -113.70 -32.71
CA VAL A 406 107.71 -113.06 -32.00
C VAL A 406 108.69 -114.10 -31.46
N SER A 407 108.19 -115.18 -30.87
CA SER A 407 109.03 -116.27 -30.37
C SER A 407 109.83 -116.95 -31.49
N VAL A 408 109.19 -117.25 -32.63
CA VAL A 408 109.86 -117.89 -33.78
C VAL A 408 110.96 -117.01 -34.35
N PHE A 409 110.69 -115.71 -34.52
CA PHE A 409 111.69 -114.78 -35.02
C PHE A 409 112.87 -114.59 -34.06
N SER A 410 112.62 -114.61 -32.74
CA SER A 410 113.69 -114.53 -31.75
C SER A 410 114.61 -115.74 -31.82
N THR A 411 114.04 -116.96 -31.89
CA THR A 411 114.83 -118.19 -32.00
C THR A 411 115.64 -118.25 -33.30
N ALA A 412 115.07 -117.78 -34.41
CA ALA A 412 115.78 -117.70 -35.69
C ALA A 412 116.96 -116.70 -35.63
N ALA A 413 116.75 -115.54 -35.00
CA ALA A 413 117.80 -114.54 -34.80
C ALA A 413 118.95 -115.07 -33.92
N ASP A 414 118.62 -115.78 -32.84
CA ASP A 414 119.61 -116.41 -31.95
C ASP A 414 120.44 -117.46 -32.72
N HIS A 415 119.78 -118.31 -33.50
CA HIS A 415 120.45 -119.31 -34.34
C HIS A 415 121.41 -118.67 -35.36
N LEU A 416 120.95 -117.62 -36.05
CA LEU A 416 121.75 -116.84 -37.01
C LEU A 416 123.00 -116.27 -36.35
N SER A 417 122.85 -115.66 -35.17
CA SER A 417 123.96 -115.11 -34.40
C SER A 417 124.98 -116.18 -33.98
N ILE A 418 124.51 -117.35 -33.54
CA ILE A 418 125.38 -118.49 -33.19
C ILE A 418 126.16 -118.98 -34.42
N THR A 419 125.51 -119.13 -35.57
CA THR A 419 126.18 -119.53 -36.83
C THR A 419 127.21 -118.50 -37.29
N GLU A 420 126.92 -117.21 -37.15
CA GLU A 420 127.84 -116.13 -37.50
C GLU A 420 129.12 -116.20 -36.64
N VAL A 421 128.97 -116.36 -35.32
CA VAL A 421 130.10 -116.49 -34.38
C VAL A 421 130.93 -117.76 -34.69
N THR A 422 130.28 -118.90 -34.93
CA THR A 422 131.01 -120.15 -35.24
C THR A 422 131.73 -120.09 -36.59
N LEU A 423 131.13 -119.48 -37.61
CA LEU A 423 131.78 -119.26 -38.90
C LEU A 423 133.00 -118.34 -38.76
N LEU A 424 132.89 -117.24 -38.00
CA LEU A 424 134.01 -116.34 -37.73
C LEU A 424 135.14 -117.06 -36.99
N GLN A 425 134.82 -117.95 -36.04
CA GLN A 425 135.81 -118.73 -35.28
C GLN A 425 136.53 -119.77 -36.15
N LEU A 426 135.80 -120.46 -37.04
CA LEU A 426 136.34 -121.39 -38.04
C LEU A 426 137.26 -120.68 -39.05
N LEU A 427 136.85 -119.51 -39.54
CA LEU A 427 137.67 -118.67 -40.43
C LEU A 427 138.98 -118.25 -39.75
N HIS A 428 138.92 -117.86 -38.49
CA HIS A 428 140.10 -117.46 -37.71
C HIS A 428 141.05 -118.63 -37.44
N THR A 429 140.52 -119.84 -37.21
CA THR A 429 141.36 -121.05 -37.06
C THR A 429 141.99 -121.50 -38.38
N PHE A 430 141.26 -121.37 -39.50
CA PHE A 430 141.77 -121.73 -40.82
C PHE A 430 142.90 -120.78 -41.29
N LEU A 431 142.78 -119.48 -41.03
CA LEU A 431 143.80 -118.48 -41.42
C LEU A 431 145.07 -118.52 -40.55
N ALA A 432 145.02 -119.14 -39.36
CA ALA A 432 146.15 -119.25 -38.45
C ALA A 432 147.01 -120.52 -38.66
N SER A 433 146.55 -121.46 -39.51
CA SER A 433 147.27 -122.65 -39.96
C SER A 433 147.84 -122.46 -41.36
#